data_AF-T1BL85-F1
#
_entry.id   AF-T1BL85-F1
#
_cell.length_a   1.000
_cell.length_b   1.000
_cell.length_c   1.000
_cell.angle_alpha   90.00
_cell.angle_beta   90.00
_cell.angle_gamma   90.00
#
_symmetry.space_group_name_H-M   'P 1'
#
loop_
_entity.id
_entity.type
_entity.pdbx_description
1 polymer ?
#
loop_
_entity_poly.entity_id
_entity_poly.type
_entity_poly.pdbx_seq_one_letter_code
_entity_poly.pdbx_strand_id
1 'polypeptide(L)'
;MVALGGNAIQRAHDQGTWAEAVRQVRQTASVLARVARRGPELIVTHGNGPQVGNLMREAELGASEVPAPPMHVLGAETQGQIG
;
A
#
# COMPACT_ATOMS: atom_id res chain seq x y z
N MET A 1 -0.77 -18.97 0.16
CA MET A 1 -0.77 -17.61 0.74
C MET A 1 0.51 -16.90 0.37
N VAL A 2 0.43 -15.65 -0.07
CA VAL A 2 1.58 -14.78 -0.38
C VAL A 2 1.44 -13.49 0.42
N ALA A 3 2.48 -13.13 1.15
CA ALA A 3 2.56 -11.87 1.89
C ALA A 3 3.46 -10.87 1.14
N LEU A 4 2.89 -9.74 0.75
CA LEU A 4 3.59 -8.64 0.10
C LEU A 4 4.12 -7.67 1.15
N GLY A 5 5.40 -7.30 1.08
CA GLY A 5 5.90 -6.17 1.86
C GLY A 5 5.30 -4.85 1.36
N GLY A 6 5.21 -3.82 2.20
CA GLY A 6 4.78 -2.48 1.77
C GLY A 6 5.64 -1.90 0.61
N ASN A 7 6.89 -2.37 0.50
CA ASN A 7 7.81 -2.07 -0.59
C ASN A 7 7.40 -2.66 -1.96
N ALA A 8 6.49 -3.64 -1.97
CA ALA A 8 5.90 -4.16 -3.20
C ALA A 8 4.95 -3.14 -3.84
N ILE A 9 4.54 -2.11 -3.09
CA ILE A 9 3.58 -1.08 -3.49
C ILE A 9 4.29 0.27 -3.67
N GLN A 10 5.22 0.63 -2.77
CA GLN A 10 6.02 1.86 -2.89
C GLN A 10 7.45 1.61 -2.41
N ARG A 11 8.45 1.86 -3.24
CA ARG A 11 9.87 1.66 -2.91
C ARG A 11 10.43 2.90 -2.22
N ALA A 12 11.50 2.72 -1.44
CA ALA A 12 12.14 3.80 -0.70
C ALA A 12 12.71 4.94 -1.58
N HIS A 13 13.00 4.67 -2.86
CA HIS A 13 13.51 5.66 -3.81
C HIS A 13 12.44 6.27 -4.72
N ASP A 14 11.19 5.80 -4.63
CA ASP A 14 10.10 6.36 -5.42
C ASP A 14 9.78 7.77 -4.89
N GLN A 15 9.38 8.67 -5.78
CA GLN A 15 8.95 10.02 -5.39
C GLN A 15 7.58 10.01 -4.68
N GLY A 16 6.93 8.85 -4.58
CA GLY A 16 5.66 8.66 -3.90
C GLY A 16 4.45 9.04 -4.75
N THR A 17 4.61 9.14 -6.07
CA THR A 17 3.50 9.45 -6.96
C THR A 17 2.56 8.26 -7.13
N TRP A 18 1.26 8.53 -7.30
CA TRP A 18 0.28 7.48 -7.63
C TRP A 18 0.64 6.71 -8.89
N ALA A 19 1.27 7.37 -9.88
CA ALA A 19 1.72 6.70 -11.09
C ALA A 19 2.82 5.66 -10.81
N GLU A 20 3.75 5.94 -9.89
CA GLU A 20 4.76 4.97 -9.44
C GLU A 20 4.11 3.80 -8.69
N ALA A 21 3.20 4.10 -7.75
CA ALA A 21 2.49 3.09 -6.97
C ALA A 21 1.71 2.12 -7.88
N VAL A 22 0.96 2.65 -8.85
CA VAL A 22 0.22 1.84 -9.83
C VAL A 22 1.15 0.98 -10.68
N ARG A 23 2.31 1.51 -11.11
CA ARG A 23 3.30 0.71 -11.86
C ARG A 23 3.84 -0.43 -11.01
N GLN A 24 4.14 -0.17 -9.74
CA GLN A 24 4.63 -1.20 -8.81
C GLN A 24 3.60 -2.29 -8.56
N VAL A 25 2.35 -1.91 -8.27
CA VAL A 25 1.26 -2.87 -8.08
C VAL A 25 1.03 -3.71 -9.33
N ARG A 26 1.07 -3.11 -10.53
CA ARG A 26 0.97 -3.85 -11.80
C ARG A 26 2.10 -4.87 -11.98
N GLN A 27 3.33 -4.50 -11.64
CA GLN A 27 4.46 -5.43 -11.70
C GLN A 27 4.23 -6.60 -10.74
N THR A 28 3.86 -6.33 -9.49
CA THR A 28 3.55 -7.35 -8.48
C THR A 28 2.41 -8.26 -8.93
N ALA A 29 1.31 -7.69 -9.43
CA ALA A 29 0.15 -8.43 -9.94
C ALA A 29 0.53 -9.37 -11.10
N SER A 30 1.43 -8.95 -12.01
CA SER A 30 1.89 -9.82 -13.11
C SER A 30 2.61 -11.08 -12.61
N VAL A 31 3.36 -10.96 -11.51
CA VAL A 31 4.04 -12.08 -10.86
C VAL A 31 3.02 -12.99 -10.19
N LEU A 32 2.09 -12.42 -9.43
CA LEU A 32 1.01 -13.16 -8.77
C LEU A 32 0.14 -13.93 -9.76
N ALA A 33 -0.18 -13.33 -10.92
CA ALA A 33 -0.95 -13.99 -11.97
C ALA A 33 -0.26 -15.26 -12.51
N ARG A 34 1.08 -15.28 -12.56
CA ARG A 34 1.83 -16.49 -12.94
C ARG A 34 1.71 -17.58 -11.87
N VAL A 35 1.64 -17.21 -10.59
CA VAL A 35 1.45 -18.15 -9.48
C VAL A 35 0.03 -18.70 -9.49
N ALA A 36 -0.97 -17.84 -9.64
CA ALA A 36 -2.39 -18.22 -9.69
C ALA A 36 -2.70 -19.23 -10.81
N ARG A 37 -2.04 -19.10 -11.98
CA ARG A 37 -2.20 -20.04 -13.10
C ARG A 37 -1.70 -21.46 -12.82
N ARG A 38 -0.97 -21.71 -11.73
CA ARG A 38 -0.45 -23.04 -11.38
C ARG A 38 -1.48 -23.94 -10.68
N GLY A 39 -2.71 -23.46 -10.47
CA GLY A 39 -3.82 -24.24 -9.93
C GLY A 39 -4.21 -24.04 -8.45
N PRO A 40 -3.36 -23.56 -7.52
CA PRO A 40 -3.80 -23.33 -6.14
C PRO A 40 -4.57 -22.01 -6.00
N GLU A 41 -5.50 -21.98 -5.05
CA GLU A 41 -6.17 -20.76 -4.61
C GLU A 41 -5.14 -19.79 -3.99
N LEU A 42 -5.15 -18.54 -4.48
CA LEU A 42 -4.18 -17.53 -4.09
C LEU A 42 -4.78 -16.58 -3.06
N ILE A 43 -4.37 -16.74 -1.80
CA ILE A 43 -4.60 -15.75 -0.74
C ILE A 43 -3.43 -14.76 -0.75
N VAL A 44 -3.72 -13.46 -0.85
CA VAL A 44 -2.75 -12.37 -0.81
C VAL A 44 -2.97 -11.53 0.43
N THR A 45 -1.88 -11.22 1.14
CA THR A 45 -1.86 -10.22 2.21
C THR A 45 -0.79 -9.19 1.90
N HIS A 46 -0.84 -8.03 2.55
CA HIS A 46 0.17 -6.99 2.36
C HIS A 46 0.48 -6.24 3.66
N GLY A 47 1.68 -5.66 3.72
CA GLY A 47 2.00 -4.59 4.66
C GLY A 47 1.64 -3.22 4.09
N ASN A 48 1.50 -2.22 4.96
CA ASN A 48 1.11 -0.85 4.61
C ASN A 48 2.01 0.22 5.27
N GLY A 49 3.17 -0.16 5.80
CA GLY A 49 4.05 0.73 6.59
C GLY A 49 4.41 2.05 5.89
N PRO A 50 4.94 2.04 4.64
CA PRO A 50 5.20 3.26 3.90
C PRO A 50 3.96 4.13 3.69
N GLN A 51 2.81 3.51 3.41
CA GLN A 51 1.55 4.19 3.10
C GLN A 51 0.98 4.87 4.35
N VAL A 52 0.89 4.14 5.47
CA VAL A 52 0.36 4.71 6.72
C VAL A 52 1.31 5.77 7.29
N GLY A 53 2.62 5.62 7.07
CA GLY A 53 3.61 6.64 7.42
C GLY A 53 3.48 7.93 6.60
N ASN A 54 3.08 7.83 5.33
CA ASN A 54 2.81 9.01 4.50
C ASN A 54 1.52 9.72 4.95
N LEU A 55 0.44 8.97 5.17
CA LEU A 55 -0.81 9.54 5.69
C LEU A 55 -0.64 10.19 7.06
N MET A 56 0.19 9.60 7.93
CA MET A 56 0.55 10.21 9.21
C MET A 56 1.23 11.56 9.03
N ARG A 57 2.21 11.65 8.13
CA ARG A 57 2.87 12.92 7.80
C ARG A 57 1.90 13.93 7.20
N GLU A 58 1.00 13.51 6.32
CA GLU A 58 -0.03 14.37 5.75
C GLU A 58 -0.98 14.92 6.83
N ALA A 59 -1.41 14.07 7.75
CA ALA A 59 -2.25 14.46 8.88
C ALA A 59 -1.53 15.43 9.84
N GLU A 60 -0.24 15.19 10.12
CA GLU A 60 0.59 16.10 10.93
C GLU A 60 0.76 17.47 10.28
N LEU A 61 0.99 17.52 8.96
CA LEU A 61 1.12 18.77 8.21
C LEU A 61 -0.20 19.55 8.12
N GLY A 62 -1.34 18.86 8.06
CA GLY A 62 -2.67 19.46 7.98
C GLY A 62 -3.35 19.73 9.32
N ALA A 63 -2.74 19.34 10.45
CA ALA A 63 -3.38 19.31 11.77
C ALA A 63 -3.88 20.68 12.27
N SER A 64 -3.33 21.78 11.76
CA SER A 64 -3.77 23.14 12.09
C SER A 64 -5.10 23.54 11.42
N GLU A 65 -5.49 22.85 10.35
CA GLU A 65 -6.69 23.15 9.57
C GLU A 65 -7.76 22.07 9.71
N VAL A 66 -7.34 20.80 9.79
CA VAL A 66 -8.23 19.63 9.85
C VAL A 66 -7.78 18.71 10.98
N PRO A 67 -8.69 18.21 11.84
CA PRO A 67 -8.32 17.26 12.89
C PRO A 67 -7.64 16.02 12.31
N ALA A 68 -6.46 15.69 12.84
CA ALA A 68 -5.72 14.51 12.44
C ALA A 68 -6.47 13.23 12.86
N PRO A 69 -6.77 12.31 11.93
CA PRO A 69 -7.39 11.03 12.28
C PRO A 69 -6.41 10.14 13.07
N PRO A 70 -6.92 9.26 13.95
CA PRO A 70 -6.07 8.35 14.72
C PRO A 70 -5.44 7.26 13.83
N MET A 71 -4.35 6.66 14.29
CA MET A 71 -3.56 5.67 13.54
C MET A 71 -4.35 4.51 12.96
N HIS A 72 -5.32 3.99 13.71
CA HIS A 72 -6.12 2.87 13.25
C HIS A 72 -7.05 3.26 12.07
N VAL A 73 -7.48 4.52 11.98
CA VAL A 73 -8.29 5.01 10.85
C VAL A 73 -7.40 5.14 9.60
N LEU A 74 -6.22 5.72 9.73
CA LEU A 74 -5.26 5.77 8.61
C LEU A 74 -4.83 4.37 8.17
N GLY A 75 -4.67 3.45 9.12
CA GLY A 75 -4.45 2.03 8.84
C GLY A 75 -5.57 1.44 7.98
N ALA A 76 -6.83 1.68 8.34
CA ALA A 76 -7.98 1.24 7.56
C ALA A 76 -8.04 1.90 6.18
N GLU A 77 -7.74 3.20 6.09
CA GLU A 77 -7.67 3.92 4.82
C GLU A 77 -6.67 3.29 3.86
N THR A 78 -5.46 2.96 4.33
CA THR A 78 -4.47 2.29 3.48
C THR A 78 -4.90 0.91 2.98
N GLN A 79 -5.78 0.19 3.70
CA GLN A 79 -6.36 -1.06 3.17
C GLN A 79 -7.22 -0.75 1.95
N GLY A 80 -8.10 0.26 2.03
CA GLY A 80 -8.90 0.70 0.88
C GLY A 80 -8.07 1.26 -0.28
N GLN A 81 -6.96 1.94 0.01
CA GLN A 81 -6.04 2.45 -1.01
C GLN A 81 -5.29 1.32 -1.75
N ILE A 82 -4.93 0.23 -1.05
CA ILE A 82 -4.11 -0.86 -1.60
C ILE A 82 -4.98 -1.96 -2.23
N GLY A 83 -6.08 -2.34 -1.58
CA GLY A 83 -6.96 -3.45 -1.96
C GLY A 83 -7.04 -4.55 -0.93
#